data_AF-A0A959IPH4-F1
#
_entry.id   AF-A0A959IPH4-F1
#
_cell.length_a   1.000
_cell.length_b   1.000
_cell.length_c   1.000
_cell.angle_alpha   90.00
_cell.angle_beta   90.00
_cell.angle_gamma   90.00
#
_symmetry.space_group_name_H-M   'P 1'
#
loop_
_entity.id
_entity.type
_entity.pdbx_description
1 polymer ?
#
loop_
_entity_poly.entity_id
_entity_poly.type
_entity_poly.pdbx_seq_one_letter_code
_entity_poly.pdbx_strand_id
1 'polypeptide(L)'
;MKNPAAIASTKAPAEKNFGLTEAEFLHLAEQLREGKHELYEQVFLVHFGSCMDYVKYRCKAPHAEAYDATMEAMLDLCRRIKAGKIGYGNLRYLFTRMACQHYAQANGRNDLFAELAGIDVIDERDEVTEAALDTLDEAWETLGQPCQRLLRGFYFNRRSLKGIAEQSGRTEAALRKQKQRCLELLRGNFMDIFHQ
;
A
#
# COMPACT_ATOMS: atom_id res chain seq x y z
N MET A 1 -37.83 9.58 13.67
CA MET A 1 -36.51 10.07 13.21
C MET A 1 -35.46 9.03 13.60
N LYS A 2 -35.02 8.18 12.66
CA LYS A 2 -33.97 7.18 12.90
C LYS A 2 -32.76 7.56 12.03
N ASN A 3 -31.62 7.66 12.69
CA ASN A 3 -30.32 8.04 12.17
C ASN A 3 -29.76 6.92 11.26
N PRO A 4 -29.32 7.17 10.02
CA PRO A 4 -28.73 6.14 9.18
C PRO A 4 -27.28 5.89 9.62
N ALA A 5 -27.05 4.71 10.19
CA ALA A 5 -25.71 4.18 10.41
C ALA A 5 -24.99 4.08 9.05
N ALA A 6 -23.82 4.72 8.97
CA ALA A 6 -22.92 4.62 7.83
C ALA A 6 -22.51 3.15 7.64
N ILE A 7 -23.05 2.55 6.58
CA ILE A 7 -22.70 1.20 6.12
C ILE A 7 -21.27 1.31 5.56
N ALA A 8 -20.28 0.81 6.31
CA ALA A 8 -18.98 0.50 5.74
C ALA A 8 -19.21 -0.56 4.66
N SER A 9 -19.13 -0.16 3.38
CA SER A 9 -19.28 -1.06 2.24
C SER A 9 -18.10 -2.03 2.20
N THR A 10 -18.26 -3.19 2.85
CA THR A 10 -17.31 -4.30 2.80
C THR A 10 -17.48 -5.02 1.46
N LYS A 11 -16.92 -4.46 0.39
CA LYS A 11 -16.79 -5.16 -0.90
C LYS A 11 -16.10 -6.50 -0.69
N ALA A 12 -16.60 -7.55 -1.36
CA ALA A 12 -16.07 -8.90 -1.26
C ALA A 12 -14.56 -8.93 -1.59
N PRO A 13 -13.76 -9.80 -0.95
CA PRO A 13 -12.30 -9.88 -1.18
C PRO A 13 -11.93 -9.99 -2.66
N ALA A 14 -12.69 -10.77 -3.45
CA ALA A 14 -12.48 -10.92 -4.89
C ALA A 14 -12.62 -9.60 -5.67
N GLU A 15 -13.57 -8.72 -5.32
CA GLU A 15 -13.75 -7.44 -6.02
C GLU A 15 -12.52 -6.51 -5.88
N LYS A 16 -11.78 -6.64 -4.78
CA LYS A 16 -10.53 -5.90 -4.54
C LYS A 16 -9.32 -6.53 -5.25
N ASN A 17 -9.47 -7.78 -5.68
CA ASN A 17 -8.47 -8.62 -6.33
C ASN A 17 -8.79 -8.85 -7.81
N PHE A 18 -9.39 -7.89 -8.50
CA PHE A 18 -9.71 -8.02 -9.93
C PHE A 18 -10.65 -9.19 -10.27
N GLY A 19 -11.50 -9.57 -9.32
CA GLY A 19 -12.40 -10.72 -9.45
C GLY A 19 -11.77 -12.06 -9.10
N LEU A 20 -10.47 -12.11 -8.80
CA LEU A 20 -9.77 -13.34 -8.45
C LEU A 20 -10.05 -13.74 -6.99
N THR A 21 -10.28 -15.02 -6.79
CA THR A 21 -10.09 -15.70 -5.50
C THR A 21 -8.60 -15.85 -5.20
N GLU A 22 -8.27 -16.20 -3.95
CA GLU A 22 -6.88 -16.46 -3.56
C GLU A 22 -6.28 -17.63 -4.34
N ALA A 23 -7.04 -18.71 -4.54
CA ALA A 23 -6.59 -19.87 -5.32
C ALA A 23 -6.31 -19.50 -6.79
N GLU A 24 -7.16 -18.70 -7.42
CA GLU A 24 -6.95 -18.23 -8.79
C GLU A 24 -5.75 -17.28 -8.89
N PHE A 25 -5.52 -16.45 -7.88
CA PHE A 25 -4.32 -15.61 -7.80
C PHE A 25 -3.04 -16.46 -7.66
N LEU A 26 -3.05 -17.50 -6.83
CA LEU A 26 -1.91 -18.41 -6.70
C LEU A 26 -1.61 -19.12 -8.02
N HIS A 27 -2.65 -19.56 -8.73
CA HIS A 27 -2.52 -20.15 -10.06
C HIS A 27 -1.96 -19.14 -11.08
N LEU A 28 -2.45 -17.90 -11.07
CA LEU A 28 -1.91 -16.81 -11.89
C LEU A 28 -0.41 -16.59 -11.62
N ALA A 29 -0.01 -16.55 -10.35
CA ALA A 29 1.39 -16.35 -9.97
C ALA A 29 2.29 -17.50 -10.45
N GLU A 30 1.79 -18.74 -10.42
CA GLU A 30 2.49 -19.91 -10.96
C GLU A 30 2.66 -19.81 -12.48
N GLN A 31 1.58 -19.52 -13.23
CA GLN A 31 1.64 -19.30 -14.67
C GLN A 31 2.68 -18.24 -15.07
N LEU A 32 2.73 -17.13 -14.35
CA LEU A 32 3.71 -16.06 -14.59
C LEU A 32 5.17 -16.51 -14.39
N ARG A 33 5.42 -17.42 -13.44
CA ARG A 33 6.76 -18.02 -13.24
C ARG A 33 7.15 -18.92 -14.41
N GLU A 34 6.20 -19.64 -14.96
CA GLU A 34 6.36 -20.46 -16.17
C GLU A 34 6.48 -19.64 -17.46
N GLY A 35 6.30 -18.31 -17.40
CA GLY A 35 6.35 -17.43 -18.57
C GLY A 35 5.04 -17.37 -19.36
N LYS A 36 3.94 -17.86 -18.79
CA LYS A 36 2.59 -17.75 -19.34
C LYS A 36 1.95 -16.45 -18.85
N HIS A 37 1.45 -15.65 -19.77
CA HIS A 37 0.99 -14.28 -19.50
C HIS A 37 -0.50 -14.06 -19.80
N GLU A 38 -1.19 -15.05 -20.37
CA GLU A 38 -2.53 -14.92 -20.92
C GLU A 38 -3.56 -14.56 -19.84
N LEU A 39 -3.55 -15.27 -18.71
CA LEU A 39 -4.46 -14.98 -17.59
C LEU A 39 -4.16 -13.60 -16.98
N TYR A 40 -2.89 -13.21 -16.92
CA TYR A 40 -2.49 -11.89 -16.43
C TYR A 40 -3.03 -10.79 -17.33
N GLU A 41 -2.81 -10.90 -18.63
CA GLU A 41 -3.30 -9.93 -19.61
C GLU A 41 -4.83 -9.81 -19.56
N GLN A 42 -5.56 -10.92 -19.55
CA GLN A 42 -7.02 -10.92 -19.48
C GLN A 42 -7.55 -10.19 -18.25
N VAL A 43 -7.02 -10.51 -17.07
CA VAL A 43 -7.46 -9.88 -15.81
C VAL A 43 -7.13 -8.40 -15.82
N PHE A 44 -5.91 -8.02 -16.17
CA PHE A 44 -5.45 -6.64 -16.01
C PHE A 44 -5.93 -5.71 -17.11
N LEU A 45 -6.13 -6.18 -18.34
CA LEU A 45 -6.70 -5.37 -19.44
C LEU A 45 -8.13 -4.91 -19.12
N VAL A 46 -8.95 -5.76 -18.47
CA VAL A 46 -10.30 -5.39 -18.02
C VAL A 46 -10.27 -4.21 -17.03
N HIS A 47 -9.22 -4.11 -16.23
CA HIS A 47 -9.07 -3.08 -15.21
C HIS A 47 -8.20 -1.88 -15.63
N PHE A 48 -7.49 -2.00 -16.76
CA PHE A 48 -6.57 -1.00 -17.27
C PHE A 48 -7.24 0.37 -17.42
N GLY A 49 -8.40 0.42 -18.10
CA GLY A 49 -9.13 1.67 -18.33
C GLY A 49 -9.54 2.38 -17.02
N SER A 50 -10.05 1.62 -16.05
CA SER A 50 -10.41 2.15 -14.72
C SER A 50 -9.19 2.68 -13.96
N CYS A 51 -8.03 2.03 -14.10
CA CYS A 51 -6.79 2.49 -13.48
C CYS A 51 -6.27 3.78 -14.15
N MET A 52 -6.24 3.82 -15.47
CA MET A 52 -5.85 5.00 -16.23
C MET A 52 -6.74 6.20 -15.91
N ASP A 53 -8.06 6.00 -15.82
CA ASP A 53 -8.99 7.04 -15.39
C ASP A 53 -8.67 7.52 -13.98
N TYR A 54 -8.40 6.61 -13.04
CA TYR A 54 -7.97 6.99 -11.70
C TYR A 54 -6.72 7.89 -11.74
N VAL A 55 -5.70 7.54 -12.52
CA VAL A 55 -4.47 8.36 -12.67
C VAL A 55 -4.81 9.74 -13.25
N LYS A 56 -5.63 9.80 -14.31
CA LYS A 56 -6.09 11.08 -14.90
C LYS A 56 -6.78 11.96 -13.86
N TYR A 57 -7.72 11.42 -13.09
CA TYR A 57 -8.49 12.21 -12.12
C TYR A 57 -7.68 12.57 -10.87
N ARG A 58 -6.98 11.60 -10.27
CA ARG A 58 -6.27 11.77 -9.00
C ARG A 58 -4.99 12.56 -9.18
N CYS A 59 -4.23 12.23 -10.21
CA CYS A 59 -2.88 12.74 -10.47
C CYS A 59 -2.90 13.90 -11.48
N LYS A 60 -4.07 14.23 -12.06
CA LYS A 60 -4.28 15.27 -13.09
C LYS A 60 -3.42 15.05 -14.33
N ALA A 61 -3.16 13.78 -14.63
CA ALA A 61 -2.30 13.35 -15.71
C ALA A 61 -3.00 13.54 -17.08
N PRO A 62 -2.30 14.04 -18.11
CA PRO A 62 -2.74 13.95 -19.49
C PRO A 62 -2.93 12.49 -19.93
N HIS A 63 -3.70 12.27 -21.00
CA HIS A 63 -4.06 10.92 -21.45
C HIS A 63 -2.82 10.04 -21.74
N ALA A 64 -1.86 10.54 -22.51
CA ALA A 64 -0.65 9.78 -22.87
C ALA A 64 0.18 9.38 -21.64
N GLU A 65 0.44 10.34 -20.75
CA GLU A 65 1.21 10.07 -19.52
C GLU A 65 0.46 9.14 -18.56
N ALA A 66 -0.87 9.22 -18.49
CA ALA A 66 -1.67 8.31 -17.69
C ALA A 66 -1.66 6.89 -18.26
N TYR A 67 -1.68 6.75 -19.59
CA TYR A 67 -1.54 5.47 -20.28
C TYR A 67 -0.16 4.86 -19.98
N ASP A 68 0.91 5.60 -20.19
CA ASP A 68 2.29 5.15 -19.96
C ASP A 68 2.50 4.73 -18.51
N ALA A 69 2.06 5.56 -17.55
CA ALA A 69 2.18 5.25 -16.13
C ALA A 69 1.36 4.02 -15.71
N THR A 70 0.20 3.80 -16.32
CA THR A 70 -0.62 2.60 -16.08
C THR A 70 0.03 1.35 -16.68
N MET A 71 0.64 1.48 -17.87
CA MET A 71 1.39 0.39 -18.51
C MET A 71 2.61 0.00 -17.68
N GLU A 72 3.41 0.96 -17.24
CA GLU A 72 4.57 0.70 -16.37
C GLU A 72 4.16 0.03 -15.05
N ALA A 73 3.06 0.48 -14.45
CA ALA A 73 2.51 -0.17 -13.27
C ALA A 73 2.09 -1.62 -13.54
N MET A 74 1.50 -1.90 -14.70
CA MET A 74 1.08 -3.25 -15.08
C MET A 74 2.29 -4.16 -15.29
N LEU A 75 3.35 -3.67 -15.93
CA LEU A 75 4.59 -4.44 -16.10
C LEU A 75 5.31 -4.65 -14.76
N ASP A 76 5.38 -3.63 -13.91
CA ASP A 76 6.03 -3.72 -12.60
C ASP A 76 5.27 -4.67 -11.66
N LEU A 77 3.94 -4.63 -11.68
CA LEU A 77 3.11 -5.55 -10.90
C LEU A 77 3.32 -7.00 -11.36
N CYS A 78 3.36 -7.25 -12.68
CA CYS A 78 3.66 -8.57 -13.25
C CYS A 78 5.02 -9.10 -12.75
N ARG A 79 6.07 -8.27 -12.88
CA ARG A 79 7.43 -8.60 -12.42
C ARG A 79 7.46 -8.94 -10.93
N ARG A 80 6.74 -8.18 -10.10
CA ARG A 80 6.71 -8.38 -8.64
C ARG A 80 5.89 -9.60 -8.22
N ILE A 81 4.76 -9.89 -8.86
CA ILE A 81 3.99 -11.13 -8.63
C ILE A 81 4.84 -12.34 -9.02
N LYS A 82 5.49 -12.31 -10.18
CA LYS A 82 6.39 -13.38 -10.64
C LYS A 82 7.53 -13.62 -9.64
N ALA A 83 8.10 -12.55 -9.10
CA ALA A 83 9.14 -12.61 -8.08
C ALA A 83 8.63 -12.99 -6.67
N GLY A 84 7.33 -13.21 -6.49
CA GLY A 84 6.73 -13.54 -5.19
C GLY A 84 6.60 -12.36 -4.22
N LYS A 85 6.94 -11.13 -4.65
CA LYS A 85 6.94 -9.91 -3.82
C LYS A 85 5.55 -9.31 -3.59
N ILE A 86 4.53 -9.89 -4.21
CA ILE A 86 3.14 -9.46 -4.09
C ILE A 86 2.30 -10.72 -3.85
N GLY A 87 1.59 -10.72 -2.74
CA GLY A 87 0.58 -11.72 -2.39
C GLY A 87 -0.84 -11.31 -2.79
N TYR A 88 -1.79 -12.19 -2.49
CA TYR A 88 -3.21 -11.90 -2.62
C TYR A 88 -3.60 -10.78 -1.63
N GLY A 89 -4.44 -9.83 -2.03
CA GLY A 89 -4.69 -8.66 -1.20
C GLY A 89 -5.43 -7.55 -1.91
N ASN A 90 -5.35 -6.29 -1.51
CA ASN A 90 -6.05 -5.23 -2.24
C ASN A 90 -5.31 -4.84 -3.54
N LEU A 91 -5.21 -5.77 -4.49
CA LEU A 91 -4.44 -5.64 -5.74
C LEU A 91 -4.92 -4.46 -6.59
N ARG A 92 -6.24 -4.19 -6.60
CA ARG A 92 -6.80 -3.03 -7.30
C ARG A 92 -6.28 -1.71 -6.73
N TYR A 93 -6.27 -1.57 -5.40
CA TYR A 93 -5.70 -0.39 -4.74
C TYR A 93 -4.21 -0.27 -5.04
N LEU A 94 -3.47 -1.37 -4.91
CA LEU A 94 -2.04 -1.41 -5.19
C LEU A 94 -1.73 -0.94 -6.62
N PHE A 95 -2.38 -1.53 -7.61
CA PHE A 95 -2.16 -1.22 -9.02
C PHE A 95 -2.40 0.26 -9.32
N THR A 96 -3.53 0.83 -8.86
CA THR A 96 -3.83 2.26 -9.04
C THR A 96 -2.80 3.17 -8.36
N ARG A 97 -2.23 2.74 -7.24
CA ARG A 97 -1.22 3.53 -6.52
C ARG A 97 0.14 3.46 -7.22
N MET A 98 0.54 2.27 -7.68
CA MET A 98 1.75 2.09 -8.50
C MET A 98 1.70 2.94 -9.76
N ALA A 99 0.55 3.01 -10.44
CA ALA A 99 0.38 3.86 -11.62
C ALA A 99 0.58 5.35 -11.29
N CYS A 100 0.00 5.84 -10.21
CA CYS A 100 0.25 7.23 -9.79
C CYS A 100 1.69 7.48 -9.30
N GLN A 101 2.38 6.48 -8.74
CA GLN A 101 3.80 6.58 -8.39
C GLN A 101 4.69 6.68 -9.64
N HIS A 102 4.47 5.83 -10.64
CA HIS A 102 5.16 5.89 -11.94
C HIS A 102 4.94 7.23 -12.62
N TYR A 103 3.70 7.73 -12.64
CA TYR A 103 3.38 9.07 -13.14
C TYR A 103 4.16 10.16 -12.39
N ALA A 104 4.15 10.10 -11.05
CA ALA A 104 4.80 11.11 -10.23
C ALA A 104 6.33 11.12 -10.44
N GLN A 105 6.93 9.94 -10.55
CA GLN A 105 8.36 9.78 -10.79
C GLN A 105 8.76 10.29 -12.19
N ALA A 106 8.03 9.91 -13.23
CA ALA A 106 8.30 10.34 -14.61
C ALA A 106 8.21 11.87 -14.79
N ASN A 107 7.38 12.54 -13.98
CA ASN A 107 7.14 13.98 -14.05
C ASN A 107 7.84 14.79 -12.95
N GLY A 108 8.73 14.20 -12.16
CA GLY A 108 9.45 14.90 -11.08
C GLY A 108 8.53 15.45 -9.97
N ARG A 109 7.34 14.88 -9.80
CA ARG A 109 6.34 15.26 -8.78
C ARG A 109 6.67 14.62 -7.43
N ASN A 110 7.79 15.05 -6.85
CA ASN A 110 8.32 14.51 -5.59
C ASN A 110 7.35 14.65 -4.41
N ASP A 111 6.51 15.69 -4.41
CA ASP A 111 5.43 15.90 -3.44
C ASP A 111 4.39 14.78 -3.46
N LEU A 112 3.91 14.45 -4.66
CA LEU A 112 2.92 13.41 -4.90
C LEU A 112 3.54 12.02 -4.69
N PHE A 113 4.78 11.82 -5.14
CA PHE A 113 5.50 10.57 -4.90
C PHE A 113 5.66 10.30 -3.40
N ALA A 114 6.07 11.30 -2.61
CA ALA A 114 6.20 11.18 -1.16
C ALA A 114 4.85 10.95 -0.45
N GLU A 115 3.75 11.52 -0.95
CA GLU A 115 2.40 11.24 -0.44
C GLU A 115 1.97 9.79 -0.69
N LEU A 116 2.39 9.23 -1.83
CA LEU A 116 2.06 7.87 -2.27
C LEU A 116 3.04 6.81 -1.73
N ALA A 117 4.24 7.23 -1.31
CA ALA A 117 5.23 6.41 -0.62
C ALA A 117 4.80 6.25 0.84
N GLY A 118 4.60 5.01 1.29
CA GLY A 118 4.18 4.75 2.67
C GLY A 118 3.33 3.51 2.93
N ILE A 119 3.05 2.70 1.91
CA ILE A 119 2.47 1.37 2.11
C ILE A 119 3.13 0.43 1.09
N ASP A 120 4.35 0.01 1.37
CA ASP A 120 4.81 -1.27 0.82
C ASP A 120 3.69 -2.27 1.12
N VAL A 121 3.23 -2.97 0.09
CA VAL A 121 2.28 -4.07 0.27
C VAL A 121 2.93 -4.96 1.30
N ILE A 122 2.26 -5.12 2.44
CA ILE A 122 2.70 -6.03 3.48
C ILE A 122 2.85 -7.37 2.79
N ASP A 123 4.08 -7.84 2.72
CA ASP A 123 4.39 -9.19 2.34
C ASP A 123 3.77 -10.09 3.41
N GLU A 124 2.65 -10.74 3.10
CA GLU A 124 2.07 -11.74 4.00
C GLU A 124 2.88 -13.06 3.97
N ARG A 125 4.08 -13.07 3.36
CA ARG A 125 4.94 -14.28 3.23
C ARG A 125 6.34 -14.13 3.80
N ASP A 126 6.72 -13.00 4.37
CA ASP A 126 7.88 -13.00 5.25
C ASP A 126 7.45 -13.73 6.53
N GLU A 127 7.92 -14.97 6.71
CA GLU A 127 7.83 -15.64 8.01
C GLU A 127 8.48 -14.71 9.04
N VAL A 128 7.63 -14.07 9.85
CA VAL A 128 8.09 -13.21 10.94
C VAL A 128 8.78 -14.12 11.95
N THR A 129 10.12 -14.08 11.96
CA THR A 129 10.92 -14.85 12.91
C THR A 129 10.80 -14.25 14.30
N GLU A 130 10.97 -15.08 15.33
CA GLU A 130 11.01 -14.62 16.72
C GLU A 130 12.10 -13.55 16.92
N ALA A 131 13.26 -13.74 16.27
CA ALA A 131 14.34 -12.74 16.24
C ALA A 131 13.92 -11.40 15.64
N ALA A 132 13.09 -11.39 14.59
CA ALA A 132 12.55 -10.17 14.01
C ALA A 132 11.54 -9.49 14.96
N LEU A 133 10.81 -10.24 15.78
CA LEU A 133 9.94 -9.67 16.82
C LEU A 133 10.76 -9.02 17.94
N ASP A 134 11.80 -9.70 18.42
CA ASP A 134 12.68 -9.16 19.46
C ASP A 134 13.37 -7.87 18.99
N THR A 135 13.88 -7.87 17.75
CA THR A 135 14.47 -6.67 17.14
C THR A 135 13.45 -5.55 16.97
N LEU A 136 12.20 -5.87 16.66
CA LEU A 136 11.13 -4.88 16.57
C LEU A 136 10.83 -4.26 17.94
N ASP A 137 10.83 -5.05 19.01
CA ASP A 137 10.62 -4.56 20.36
C ASP A 137 11.77 -3.64 20.81
N GLU A 138 13.02 -4.01 20.50
CA GLU A 138 14.18 -3.14 20.76
C GLU A 138 14.12 -1.83 19.95
N ALA A 139 13.82 -1.92 18.65
CA ALA A 139 13.62 -0.77 17.78
C ALA A 139 12.43 0.10 18.24
N TRP A 140 11.43 -0.51 18.85
CA TRP A 140 10.29 0.20 19.42
C TRP A 140 10.66 1.00 20.67
N GLU A 141 11.48 0.45 21.55
CA GLU A 141 11.94 1.14 22.77
C GLU A 141 12.86 2.32 22.48
N THR A 142 13.59 2.28 21.35
CA THR A 142 14.39 3.43 20.90
C THR A 142 13.53 4.58 20.33
N LEU A 143 12.25 4.36 20.05
CA LEU A 143 11.35 5.44 19.65
C LEU A 143 11.04 6.38 20.83
N GLY A 144 11.13 7.69 20.59
CA GLY A 144 10.65 8.66 21.58
C GLY A 144 9.16 8.47 21.92
N GLN A 145 8.80 8.74 23.19
CA GLN A 145 7.43 8.69 23.73
C GLN A 145 6.32 9.29 22.84
N PRO A 146 6.54 10.41 22.11
CA PRO A 146 5.54 10.93 21.18
C PRO A 146 5.24 10.00 20.01
N CYS A 147 6.25 9.30 19.48
CA CYS A 147 6.10 8.35 18.37
C CYS A 147 5.45 7.05 18.83
N GLN A 148 5.92 6.48 19.94
CA GLN A 148 5.33 5.27 20.53
C GLN A 148 3.83 5.46 20.79
N ARG A 149 3.43 6.57 21.43
CA ARG A 149 2.01 6.87 21.71
C ARG A 149 1.17 7.00 20.45
N LEU A 150 1.69 7.68 19.43
CA LEU A 150 0.97 7.86 18.16
C LEU A 150 0.78 6.53 17.42
N LEU A 151 1.85 5.75 17.28
CA LEU A 151 1.82 4.46 16.60
C LEU A 151 0.97 3.45 17.37
N ARG A 152 1.08 3.39 18.71
CA ARG A 152 0.24 2.54 19.57
C ARG A 152 -1.24 2.90 19.43
N GLY A 153 -1.56 4.20 19.47
CA GLY A 153 -2.92 4.70 19.28
C GLY A 153 -3.53 4.29 17.94
N PHE A 154 -2.75 4.35 16.87
CA PHE A 154 -3.23 4.07 15.51
C PHE A 154 -3.32 2.57 15.21
N TYR A 155 -2.23 1.81 15.44
CA TYR A 155 -2.14 0.40 15.02
C TYR A 155 -2.73 -0.57 16.03
N PHE A 156 -2.44 -0.41 17.32
CA PHE A 156 -2.87 -1.36 18.35
C PHE A 156 -4.27 -1.02 18.88
N ASN A 157 -4.53 0.27 19.12
CA ASN A 157 -5.81 0.72 19.66
C ASN A 157 -6.85 1.04 18.56
N ARG A 158 -6.50 0.87 17.29
CA ARG A 158 -7.35 1.11 16.10
C ARG A 158 -8.04 2.48 16.09
N ARG A 159 -7.43 3.52 16.68
CA ARG A 159 -7.99 4.88 16.69
C ARG A 159 -7.70 5.56 15.34
N SER A 160 -8.68 6.28 14.82
CA SER A 160 -8.49 7.10 13.64
C SER A 160 -7.57 8.29 13.96
N LEU A 161 -6.81 8.78 12.96
CA LEU A 161 -6.00 9.98 13.12
C LEU A 161 -6.84 11.20 13.52
N LYS A 162 -8.09 11.25 13.07
CA LYS A 162 -9.07 12.27 13.47
C LYS A 162 -9.37 12.20 14.98
N GLY A 163 -9.63 11.00 15.51
CA GLY A 163 -9.89 10.83 16.95
C GLY A 163 -8.66 11.12 17.82
N ILE A 164 -7.45 10.84 17.32
CA ILE A 164 -6.20 11.20 18.02
C ILE A 164 -5.97 12.72 17.95
N ALA A 165 -6.29 13.36 16.82
CA ALA A 165 -6.19 14.81 16.62
C ALA A 165 -7.07 15.58 17.61
N GLU A 166 -8.32 15.16 17.78
CA GLU A 166 -9.29 15.74 18.70
C GLU A 166 -8.79 15.73 20.16
N GLN A 167 -8.10 14.66 20.58
CA GLN A 167 -7.56 14.52 21.94
C GLN A 167 -6.24 15.26 22.16
N SER A 168 -5.48 15.51 21.10
CA SER A 168 -4.13 16.10 21.18
C SER A 168 -4.09 17.59 20.80
N GLY A 169 -5.21 18.17 20.36
CA GLY A 169 -5.28 19.56 19.90
C GLY A 169 -4.52 19.82 18.60
N ARG A 170 -4.30 18.78 17.78
CA ARG A 170 -3.50 18.85 16.55
C ARG A 170 -4.36 18.55 15.33
N THR A 171 -3.93 18.99 14.16
CA THR A 171 -4.63 18.68 12.92
C THR A 171 -4.34 17.24 12.45
N GLU A 172 -5.32 16.62 11.80
CA GLU A 172 -5.17 15.27 11.22
C GLU A 172 -3.98 15.21 10.24
N ALA A 173 -3.79 16.25 9.43
CA ALA A 173 -2.68 16.35 8.49
C ALA A 173 -1.30 16.37 9.20
N ALA A 174 -1.20 17.07 10.33
CA ALA A 174 0.03 17.10 11.12
C ALA A 174 0.33 15.72 11.75
N LEU A 175 -0.70 15.02 12.24
CA LEU A 175 -0.55 13.67 12.77
C LEU A 175 -0.20 12.65 11.67
N ARG A 176 -0.77 12.78 10.47
CA ARG A 176 -0.40 11.94 9.32
C ARG A 176 1.09 12.05 9.00
N LYS A 177 1.59 13.29 8.88
CA LYS A 177 3.03 13.55 8.65
C LYS A 177 3.90 13.03 9.79
N GLN A 178 3.47 13.19 11.05
CA GLN A 178 4.24 12.63 12.17
C GLN A 178 4.23 11.11 12.17
N LYS A 179 3.09 10.47 11.89
CA LYS A 179 2.99 9.01 11.82
C LYS A 179 3.97 8.46 10.80
N GLN A 180 4.03 9.08 9.62
CA GLN A 180 5.01 8.74 8.59
C GLN A 180 6.45 8.82 9.13
N ARG A 181 6.86 9.97 9.69
CA ARG A 181 8.21 10.11 10.26
C ARG A 181 8.52 9.10 11.37
N CYS A 182 7.56 8.78 12.23
CA CYS A 182 7.74 7.80 13.29
C CYS A 182 7.88 6.37 12.74
N LEU A 183 7.18 6.04 11.65
CA LEU A 183 7.34 4.75 10.96
C LEU A 183 8.69 4.66 10.25
N GLU A 184 9.12 5.74 9.59
CA GLU A 184 10.44 5.81 8.95
C GLU A 184 11.55 5.65 9.99
N LEU A 185 11.42 6.29 11.16
CA LEU A 185 12.35 6.13 12.27
C LEU A 185 12.37 4.70 12.82
N LEU A 186 11.19 4.10 13.03
CA LEU A 186 11.09 2.71 13.48
C LEU A 186 11.74 1.75 12.50
N ARG A 187 11.51 1.95 11.19
CA ARG A 187 12.13 1.15 10.13
C ARG A 187 13.65 1.33 10.13
N GLY A 188 14.14 2.56 10.29
CA GLY A 188 15.57 2.83 10.40
C GLY A 188 16.20 2.08 11.57
N ASN A 189 15.67 2.28 12.78
CA ASN A 189 16.15 1.62 13.99
C ASN A 189 16.11 0.08 13.87
N PHE A 190 15.03 -0.46 13.29
CA PHE A 190 14.91 -1.88 13.02
C PHE A 190 16.03 -2.39 12.10
N MET A 191 16.26 -1.73 10.96
CA MET A 191 17.30 -2.15 10.02
C MET A 191 18.71 -2.00 10.60
N ASP A 192 18.93 -0.98 11.43
CA ASP A 192 20.22 -0.73 12.10
C ASP A 192 20.55 -1.82 13.14
N ILE A 193 19.54 -2.36 13.83
CA ILE A 193 19.70 -3.44 14.82
C ILE A 193 19.74 -4.81 14.12
N PHE A 194 18.88 -5.04 13.13
CA PHE A 194 18.76 -6.33 12.44
C PHE A 194 19.97 -6.69 11.57
N HIS A 195 20.78 -5.69 11.18
CA HIS A 195 22.01 -5.89 10.41
C HIS A 195 23.31 -5.82 11.24
N GLN A 196 23.22 -5.77 12.57
CA GLN A 196 24.35 -5.95 13.50
C GLN A 196 24.52 -7.42 13.88
#